data_AF-A0A939HRW9-F1
#
_entry.id   AF-A0A939HRW9-F1
#
_cell.length_a   1.000
_cell.length_b   1.000
_cell.length_c   1.000
_cell.angle_alpha   90.00
_cell.angle_beta   90.00
_cell.angle_gamma   90.00
#
_symmetry.space_group_name_H-M   'P 1'
#
loop_
_entity.id
_entity.type
_entity.pdbx_description
1 polymer ?
#
loop_
_entity_poly.entity_id
_entity_poly.type
_entity_poly.pdbx_seq_one_letter_code
_entity_poly.pdbx_strand_id
1 'polypeptide(L)' 'MTRDPILEEIRRIRLEMDEACQHDEQLFYEYMCQVQEKYRDRLVRRSPQPALIPSSMPLPEQAHKGDPKASAT' A
#
# COMPACT_ATOMS: atom_id res chain seq x y z
N MET A 1 1.51 18.76 -20.25
CA MET A 1 0.88 17.90 -19.22
C MET A 1 1.91 16.86 -18.81
N THR A 2 2.27 16.80 -17.53
CA THR A 2 3.22 15.82 -16.99
C THR A 2 2.59 14.43 -17.08
N ARG A 3 3.27 13.45 -17.66
CA ARG A 3 2.78 12.06 -17.68
C ARG A 3 2.98 11.47 -16.29
N ASP A 4 1.90 11.02 -15.67
CA ASP A 4 1.97 10.30 -14.40
C ASP A 4 2.38 8.84 -14.69
N PRO A 5 3.54 8.37 -14.20
CA PRO A 5 4.02 7.02 -14.48
C PRO A 5 3.07 5.93 -13.99
N ILE A 6 2.30 6.16 -12.93
CA ILE A 6 1.31 5.21 -12.41
C ILE A 6 0.14 5.09 -13.38
N LEU A 7 -0.36 6.22 -13.88
CA LEU A 7 -1.45 6.22 -14.85
C LEU A 7 -1.04 5.58 -16.18
N GLU A 8 0.19 5.79 -16.64
CA GLU A 8 0.70 5.14 -17.85
C GLU A 8 0.80 3.61 -17.67
N GLU A 9 1.22 3.15 -16.50
CA GLU A 9 1.25 1.71 -16.20
C GLU A 9 -0.15 1.09 -16.16
N ILE A 10 -1.12 1.76 -15.53
CA ILE A 10 -2.53 1.31 -15.50
C ILE A 10 -3.09 1.22 -16.92
N ARG A 11 -2.83 2.23 -17.77
CA ARG A 11 -3.27 2.23 -19.17
C ARG A 11 -2.70 1.04 -19.94
N ARG A 12 -1.40 0.76 -19.79
CA ARG A 12 -0.75 -0.38 -20.44
C ARG A 12 -1.37 -1.71 -20.00
N ILE A 13 -1.56 -1.90 -18.69
CA ILE A 13 -2.19 -3.13 -18.15
C ILE A 13 -3.59 -3.32 -18.74
N ARG A 14 -4.37 -2.24 -18.85
CA ARG A 14 -5.72 -2.32 -19.41
C ARG A 14 -5.72 -2.70 -20.89
N LEU A 15 -4.81 -2.12 -21.68
CA LEU A 15 -4.64 -2.48 -23.10
C LEU A 15 -4.24 -3.95 -23.26
N GLU A 16 -3.31 -4.45 -22.44
CA GLU A 16 -2.90 -5.86 -22.45
C GLU A 16 -4.08 -6.79 -22.13
N MET A 17 -4.95 -6.42 -21.18
CA MET A 17 -6.16 -7.18 -20.86
C MET A 17 -7.17 -7.16 -22.01
N ASP A 18 -7.42 -5.99 -22.60
CA ASP A 18 -8.36 -5.84 -23.72
C ASP A 18 -7.91 -6.66 -24.94
N GLU A 19 -6.61 -6.67 -25.26
CA GLU A 19 -6.03 -7.49 -26.33
C GLU A 19 -6.10 -8.99 -26.04
N ALA A 20 -5.79 -9.41 -24.80
CA ALA A 20 -5.77 -10.81 -24.42
C ALA A 20 -7.16 -11.44 -24.35
N CYS A 21 -8.17 -10.68 -23.93
CA CYS A 21 -9.52 -11.19 -23.67
C CYS A 21 -10.43 -11.12 -24.90
N GLN A 22 -10.07 -10.39 -25.97
CA GLN A 22 -10.84 -10.31 -27.21
C GLN A 22 -12.36 -10.03 -27.01
N HIS A 23 -12.71 -9.19 -26.02
CA HIS A 23 -14.09 -8.86 -25.62
C HIS A 23 -14.86 -9.98 -24.89
N ASP A 24 -14.20 -11.04 -24.44
CA ASP A 24 -14.79 -11.99 -23.50
C ASP A 24 -14.79 -11.40 -22.08
N GLU A 25 -16.00 -11.10 -21.58
CA GLU A 25 -16.22 -10.45 -20.29
C GLU A 25 -15.75 -11.30 -19.11
N GLN A 26 -15.87 -12.62 -19.21
CA GLN A 26 -15.54 -13.54 -18.13
C GLN A 26 -14.02 -13.71 -18.02
N LEU A 27 -13.34 -13.88 -19.15
CA LEU A 27 -11.87 -13.86 -19.22
C LEU A 27 -11.31 -12.53 -18.74
N PHE A 28 -11.94 -11.41 -19.12
CA PHE A 28 -11.53 -10.08 -18.67
C PHE A 28 -11.62 -9.95 -17.13
N TYR A 29 -12.72 -10.41 -16.54
CA TYR A 29 -12.91 -10.41 -15.10
C TYR A 29 -11.86 -11.26 -14.38
N GLU A 30 -11.60 -12.48 -14.84
CA GLU A 30 -10.59 -13.37 -14.25
C GLU A 30 -9.18 -12.74 -14.33
N TYR A 31 -8.83 -12.16 -15.47
CA TYR A 31 -7.54 -11.49 -15.64
C TYR A 31 -7.45 -10.26 -14.72
N MET A 32 -8.52 -9.47 -14.60
CA MET A 32 -8.55 -8.33 -13.67
C MET A 32 -8.27 -8.78 -12.23
N CYS A 33 -8.88 -9.86 -11.77
CA CYS A 33 -8.64 -10.41 -10.43
C CYS A 33 -7.18 -10.83 -10.23
N GLN A 34 -6.56 -11.48 -11.22
CA GLN A 34 -5.14 -11.87 -11.17
C GLN A 34 -4.21 -10.65 -11.09
N VAL A 35 -4.49 -9.61 -11.88
CA VAL A 35 -3.74 -8.34 -11.86
C VAL A 35 -3.87 -7.65 -10.49
N GLN A 36 -5.09 -7.60 -9.94
CA GLN A 36 -5.32 -7.01 -8.61
C GLN A 36 -4.55 -7.77 -7.51
N GLU A 37 -4.53 -9.10 -7.55
CA GLU A 37 -3.76 -9.90 -6.59
C GLU A 37 -2.25 -9.66 -6.77
N LYS A 38 -1.75 -9.62 -8.01
CA LYS A 38 -0.34 -9.32 -8.33
C LYS A 38 0.13 -7.99 -7.74
N TYR A 39 -0.75 -6.98 -7.73
CA TYR A 39 -0.43 -5.64 -7.24
C TYR A 39 -1.10 -5.29 -5.90
N ARG A 40 -1.56 -6.30 -5.14
CA ARG A 40 -2.31 -6.12 -3.89
C ARG A 40 -1.60 -5.27 -2.84
N ASP A 41 -0.27 -5.25 -2.88
CA ASP A 41 0.58 -4.51 -1.93
C ASP A 41 0.87 -3.07 -2.40
N ARG A 42 0.51 -2.75 -3.65
CA ARG A 42 0.61 -1.41 -4.25
C ARG A 42 -0.71 -0.63 -4.21
N LEU A 43 -1.85 -1.32 -4.19
CA LEU A 43 -3.16 -0.70 -4.40
C LEU A 43 -3.60 0.23 -3.25
N VAL A 44 -3.19 -0.02 -2.01
CA VAL A 44 -3.34 0.90 -0.85
C VAL A 44 -2.28 0.49 0.17
N ARG A 45 -1.67 1.45 0.91
CA ARG A 45 -0.93 1.10 2.13
C ARG A 45 -1.85 0.30 3.05
N ARG A 46 -1.47 -0.95 3.37
CA ARG A 46 -2.16 -1.75 4.40
C ARG A 46 -1.93 -1.22 5.82
N SER A 47 -1.12 -0.17 5.96
CA SER A 47 -0.93 0.60 7.18
C SER A 47 -1.73 1.91 7.11
N PRO A 48 -2.28 2.41 8.23
CA PRO A 48 -2.77 3.78 8.29
C PRO A 48 -1.72 4.77 7.78
N GLN A 49 -2.15 5.89 7.20
CA GLN A 49 -1.21 6.99 6.93
C GLN A 49 -0.54 7.38 8.26
N PRO A 50 0.79 7.57 8.29
CA PRO A 50 1.45 8.07 9.48
C PRO A 50 0.74 9.35 9.93
N ALA A 51 0.46 9.45 11.23
CA ALA A 51 -0.08 10.68 11.78
C ALA A 51 0.82 11.84 11.36
N LEU A 52 0.23 12.94 10.89
CA LEU A 52 0.96 14.17 10.67
C LEU A 52 1.53 14.59 12.03
N ILE A 53 2.81 14.29 12.30
CA ILE A 53 3.50 14.81 13.47
C ILE A 53 3.66 16.30 13.21
N PRO A 54 2.97 17.19 13.95
CA PRO A 54 3.21 18.61 13.83
C PRO A 54 4.67 18.85 14.19
N SER A 55 5.41 19.62 13.38
CA SER A 55 6.81 19.97 13.64
C SER A 55 7.06 20.61 15.01
N SER A 56 6.00 20.97 15.74
CA SER A 56 6.03 21.57 17.07
C SER A 56 5.86 20.60 18.23
N MET A 57 5.62 19.31 18.01
CA MET A 57 5.49 18.32 19.09
C MET A 57 6.85 17.63 19.33
N PRO A 58 7.49 17.81 20.51
CA PRO A 58 8.66 17.02 20.85
C PRO A 58 8.28 15.53 20.88
N LEU A 59 9.15 14.68 20.33
CA LEU A 59 8.96 13.22 20.40
C LEU A 59 8.74 12.80 21.86
N PRO A 60 7.80 11.89 22.14
CA PRO A 60 7.69 11.33 23.48
C PRO A 60 9.04 10.68 23.82
N GLU A 61 9.61 11.17 24.91
CA GLU A 61 10.88 10.71 25.48
C GLU A 61 10.81 9.19 25.63
N GLN A 62 11.77 8.50 25.01
CA GLN A 62 11.93 7.06 25.08
C GLN A 62 11.82 6.63 26.54
N ALA A 63 10.82 5.81 26.87
CA ALA A 63 10.62 5.31 28.23
C ALA A 63 11.93 4.69 28.71
N HIS A 64 12.56 5.35 29.70
CA HIS A 64 13.78 4.86 30.31
C HIS A 64 13.51 3.46 30.87
N LYS A 65 14.18 2.48 30.24
CA LYS A 65 14.41 1.16 30.77
C LYS A 65 15.19 1.33 32.08
N GLY A 66 14.55 1.05 33.21
CA GLY A 66 15.13 1.19 34.54
C GLY A 66 14.53 0.17 35.52
N ASP A 67 14.94 -1.08 35.33
CA ASP A 67 15.35 -2.11 36.31
C ASP A 67 14.58 -2.36 37.64
N PRO A 68 14.66 -3.61 38.17
CA PRO A 68 13.66 -4.19 39.04
C PRO A 68 13.86 -3.80 40.50
N LYS A 69 12.78 -3.41 41.19
CA LYS A 69 12.78 -3.35 42.65
C LYS A 69 12.55 -4.75 43.23
N ALA A 70 13.65 -5.41 43.56
CA ALA A 70 13.67 -6.34 44.68
C ALA A 70 13.31 -5.56 45.96
N SER A 71 12.34 -6.05 46.71
CA SER A 71 12.32 -5.86 48.16
C SER A 71 11.67 -7.08 48.78
N ALA A 72 12.52 -7.92 49.34
CA ALA A 72 12.18 -8.97 50.27
C ALA A 72 11.98 -8.37 51.67
N THR A 73 11.31 -9.18 52.50
CA THR A 73 11.21 -9.18 53.98
C THR A 73 10.00 -8.47 54.56
#